data_AF-A0A838P4S9-F1
#
_entry.id   AF-A0A838P4S9-F1
#
_cell.length_a   1.000
_cell.length_b   1.000
_cell.length_c   1.000
_cell.angle_alpha   90.00
_cell.angle_beta   90.00
_cell.angle_gamma   90.00
#
_symmetry.space_group_name_H-M   'P 1'
#
loop_
_entity.id
_entity.type
_entity.pdbx_description
1 polymer ?
#
loop_
_entity_poly.entity_id
_entity_poly.type
_entity_poly.pdbx_seq_one_letter_code
_entity_poly.pdbx_strand_id
1 'polypeptide(L)'
;MALILTLLLAMMVAGIAVGMILMTGNGTLISKFHATEVVMEAAADGGIEQARDTLNGTLGIVPPTGGFDTLELNAPVRDASGNLVPGFTRSVYAGRSGNISGQFGSYASVISVIQNPRGAVVVRRGELAQESFAKFARFDNLTNSSIRFASGIQVWGPLHTNQTLYVDNGGGAPTFHGPVTTAATISVASEGIFEKGYKENVAAIPMPTPAALATLSAYATAGGTWLTGGAVGNTVFNPNTRIEFVPVDINLDGDFSDENEGFFRVFRATGTTVQHLAYVSGRRWPTVPVGTTASYDPNMVSANCGGVWTAAEGALGADVGRWRTAEFVYATRGGPTGSAANKRSAAQAVLGALSRRCYLGGDLRLYPGYYTTPAPASFFQVSDAYGAWQPWPGWAGGANASVAGGRLQDGRTVGNAMATHLWPATREFNLNFKGVIYVDGSVAISGQLRGRVTVAATGNIMLADDLT
;
A
#
# COMPACT_ATOMS: atom_id res chain seq x y z
N MET A 1 -96.50 13.84 8.27
CA MET A 1 -95.30 12.98 8.43
C MET A 1 -94.49 12.81 7.14
N ALA A 2 -95.09 12.71 5.96
CA ALA A 2 -94.34 12.53 4.70
C ALA A 2 -93.29 13.62 4.41
N LEU A 3 -93.60 14.90 4.64
CA LEU A 3 -92.70 16.04 4.39
C LEU A 3 -91.42 15.99 5.25
N ILE A 4 -91.54 15.63 6.52
CA ILE A 4 -90.43 15.55 7.47
C ILE A 4 -89.49 14.40 7.08
N LEU A 5 -90.05 13.26 6.65
CA LEU A 5 -89.27 12.11 6.20
C LEU A 5 -88.50 12.40 4.92
N THR A 6 -89.10 13.11 3.96
CA THR A 6 -88.43 13.51 2.71
C THR A 6 -87.31 14.52 2.95
N LEU A 7 -87.47 15.45 3.90
CA LEU A 7 -86.43 16.41 4.28
C LEU A 7 -85.24 15.72 4.97
N LEU A 8 -85.49 14.76 5.85
CA LEU A 8 -84.46 13.95 6.48
C LEU A 8 -83.68 13.10 5.47
N LEU A 9 -84.37 12.49 4.51
CA LEU A 9 -83.74 11.69 3.46
C LEU A 9 -82.87 12.56 2.53
N ALA A 10 -83.37 13.76 2.16
CA ALA A 10 -82.61 14.71 1.36
C ALA A 10 -81.35 15.22 2.09
N MET A 11 -81.43 15.50 3.40
CA MET A 11 -80.26 15.87 4.20
C MET A 11 -79.25 14.73 4.35
N MET A 12 -79.70 13.47 4.48
CA MET A 12 -78.78 12.32 4.49
C MET A 12 -78.05 12.17 3.15
N VAL A 13 -78.76 12.26 2.03
CA VAL A 13 -78.15 12.14 0.69
C VAL A 13 -77.17 13.30 0.45
N ALA A 14 -77.52 14.52 0.87
CA ALA A 14 -76.62 15.66 0.81
C ALA A 14 -75.38 15.46 1.70
N GLY A 15 -75.54 14.93 2.92
CA GLY A 15 -74.43 14.63 3.82
C GLY A 15 -73.47 13.56 3.26
N ILE A 16 -74.01 12.51 2.65
CA ILE A 16 -73.22 11.45 1.99
C ILE A 16 -72.50 12.01 0.75
N ALA A 17 -73.17 12.85 -0.06
CA ALA A 17 -72.56 13.47 -1.23
C ALA A 17 -71.40 14.40 -0.85
N VAL A 18 -71.57 15.23 0.19
CA VAL A 18 -70.48 16.10 0.72
C VAL A 18 -69.35 15.25 1.29
N GLY A 19 -69.67 14.16 2.02
CA GLY A 19 -68.68 13.22 2.54
C GLY A 19 -67.84 12.57 1.43
N MET A 20 -68.48 12.14 0.33
CA MET A 20 -67.78 11.58 -0.83
C MET A 20 -66.90 12.64 -1.51
N ILE A 21 -67.39 13.87 -1.72
CA ILE A 21 -66.59 14.94 -2.34
C ILE A 21 -65.33 15.25 -1.51
N LEU A 22 -65.45 15.28 -0.18
CA LEU A 22 -64.31 15.50 0.72
C LEU A 22 -63.33 14.32 0.69
N MET A 23 -63.82 13.08 0.71
CA MET A 23 -62.97 11.88 0.62
C MET A 23 -62.26 11.77 -0.74
N THR A 24 -62.96 12.01 -1.85
CA THR A 24 -62.37 11.99 -3.20
C THR A 24 -61.42 13.16 -3.43
N GLY A 25 -61.74 14.34 -2.88
CA GLY A 25 -60.86 15.51 -2.90
C GLY A 25 -59.56 15.26 -2.14
N ASN A 26 -59.64 14.70 -0.93
CA ASN A 26 -58.47 14.32 -0.14
C ASN A 26 -57.64 13.22 -0.83
N GLY A 27 -58.28 12.19 -1.39
CA GLY A 27 -57.57 11.13 -2.11
C GLY A 27 -56.79 11.65 -3.32
N THR A 28 -57.38 12.59 -4.07
CA THR A 28 -56.73 13.23 -5.23
C THR A 28 -55.55 14.10 -4.81
N LEU A 29 -55.68 14.83 -3.69
CA LEU A 29 -54.60 15.65 -3.14
C LEU A 29 -53.43 14.80 -2.63
N ILE A 30 -53.72 13.71 -1.92
CA ILE A 30 -52.72 12.76 -1.41
C ILE A 30 -51.97 12.10 -2.57
N SER A 31 -52.70 11.63 -3.59
CA SER A 31 -52.09 11.01 -4.77
C SER A 31 -51.17 11.99 -5.52
N LYS A 32 -51.60 13.25 -5.70
CA LYS A 32 -50.77 14.29 -6.31
C LYS A 32 -49.55 14.65 -5.45
N PHE A 33 -49.69 14.64 -4.13
CA PHE A 33 -48.59 14.88 -3.21
C PHE A 33 -47.53 13.79 -3.34
N HIS A 34 -47.90 12.51 -3.26
CA HIS A 34 -46.95 11.40 -3.42
C HIS A 34 -46.31 11.36 -4.81
N ALA A 35 -47.07 11.63 -5.87
CA ALA A 35 -46.50 11.71 -7.21
C ALA A 35 -45.46 12.86 -7.32
N THR A 36 -45.73 14.00 -6.67
CA THR A 36 -44.80 15.13 -6.62
C THR A 36 -43.54 14.79 -5.81
N GLU A 37 -43.72 14.14 -4.66
CA GLU A 37 -42.65 13.69 -3.77
C GLU A 37 -41.67 12.77 -4.51
N VAL A 38 -42.17 11.73 -5.17
CA VAL A 38 -41.34 10.78 -5.94
C VAL A 38 -40.53 11.48 -7.04
N VAL A 39 -41.13 12.44 -7.74
CA VAL A 39 -40.42 13.21 -8.79
C VAL A 39 -39.33 14.09 -8.17
N MET A 40 -39.60 14.73 -7.03
CA MET A 40 -38.61 15.54 -6.32
C MET A 40 -37.46 14.69 -5.79
N GLU A 41 -37.73 13.50 -5.26
CA GLU A 41 -36.70 12.57 -4.80
C GLU A 41 -35.81 12.10 -5.95
N ALA A 42 -36.40 11.65 -7.07
CA ALA A 42 -35.65 11.22 -8.24
C ALA A 42 -34.80 12.35 -8.84
N ALA A 43 -35.33 13.57 -8.86
CA ALA A 43 -34.58 14.75 -9.32
C ALA A 43 -33.42 15.10 -8.37
N ALA A 44 -33.61 14.91 -7.07
CA ALA A 44 -32.59 15.14 -6.06
C ALA A 44 -31.45 14.12 -6.20
N ASP A 45 -31.77 12.84 -6.38
CA ASP A 45 -30.80 11.76 -6.61
C ASP A 45 -30.02 11.98 -7.91
N GLY A 46 -30.70 12.37 -9.00
CA GLY A 46 -30.04 12.75 -10.25
C GLY A 46 -29.06 13.93 -10.10
N GLY A 47 -29.37 14.88 -9.21
CA GLY A 47 -28.46 15.98 -8.86
C GLY A 47 -27.18 15.51 -8.16
N ILE A 48 -27.26 14.47 -7.34
CA ILE A 48 -26.07 13.87 -6.70
C ILE A 48 -25.17 13.22 -7.75
N GLU A 49 -25.73 12.46 -8.68
CA GLU A 49 -24.94 11.79 -9.72
C GLU A 49 -24.30 12.80 -10.69
N GLN A 50 -25.02 13.86 -11.06
CA GLN A 50 -24.46 14.94 -11.88
C GLN A 50 -23.31 15.67 -11.16
N ALA A 51 -23.45 15.92 -9.86
CA ALA A 51 -22.37 16.49 -9.08
C ALA A 51 -21.17 15.55 -8.99
N ARG A 52 -21.40 14.24 -8.80
CA ARG A 52 -20.33 13.24 -8.82
C ARG A 52 -19.55 13.28 -10.14
N ASP A 53 -20.26 13.34 -11.26
CA ASP A 53 -19.66 13.47 -12.59
C ASP A 53 -18.87 14.78 -12.74
N THR A 54 -19.46 15.90 -12.32
CA THR A 54 -18.80 17.22 -12.35
C THR A 54 -17.50 17.24 -11.54
N LEU A 55 -17.54 16.67 -10.33
CA LEU A 55 -16.39 16.56 -9.44
C LEU A 55 -15.31 15.62 -9.98
N ASN A 56 -15.68 14.57 -10.72
CA ASN A 56 -14.73 13.71 -11.41
C ASN A 56 -14.09 14.40 -12.62
N GLY A 57 -14.84 15.22 -13.34
CA GLY A 57 -14.36 15.93 -14.53
C GLY A 57 -13.53 17.18 -14.23
N THR A 58 -13.73 17.81 -13.06
CA THR A 58 -13.07 19.07 -12.71
C THR A 58 -12.39 18.99 -11.36
N LEU A 59 -11.07 18.85 -11.39
CA LEU A 59 -10.24 18.79 -10.19
C LEU A 59 -10.25 20.12 -9.43
N GLY A 60 -10.36 20.07 -8.11
CA GLY A 60 -10.18 21.23 -7.23
C GLY A 60 -11.42 22.10 -6.96
N ILE A 61 -12.61 21.71 -7.44
CA ILE A 61 -13.87 22.41 -7.14
C ILE A 61 -14.18 22.39 -5.63
N VAL A 62 -13.93 21.26 -4.95
CA VAL A 62 -14.18 21.18 -3.50
C VAL A 62 -13.13 22.01 -2.75
N PRO A 63 -13.53 23.04 -1.98
CA PRO A 63 -12.58 23.90 -1.29
C PRO A 63 -11.68 23.12 -0.32
N PRO A 64 -10.35 23.29 -0.38
CA PRO A 64 -9.40 22.49 0.40
C PRO A 64 -9.41 22.82 1.90
N THR A 65 -9.75 24.07 2.26
CA THR A 65 -9.66 24.63 3.62
C THR A 65 -11.00 24.66 4.38
N GLY A 66 -12.00 23.92 3.91
CA GLY A 66 -13.34 23.89 4.49
C GLY A 66 -14.33 24.83 3.78
N GLY A 67 -15.62 24.66 4.08
CA GLY A 67 -16.72 25.33 3.37
C GLY A 67 -17.35 24.46 2.28
N PHE A 68 -18.18 25.09 1.44
CA PHE A 68 -18.84 24.46 0.31
C PHE A 68 -18.75 25.36 -0.92
N ASP A 69 -18.81 24.75 -2.09
CA ASP A 69 -19.00 25.41 -3.37
C ASP A 69 -20.38 25.09 -3.92
N THR A 70 -20.91 25.96 -4.77
CA THR A 70 -22.22 25.82 -5.41
C THR A 70 -22.02 25.34 -6.84
N LEU A 71 -22.37 24.08 -7.11
CA LEU A 71 -22.26 23.47 -8.44
C LEU A 71 -23.41 23.91 -9.36
N GLU A 72 -24.61 24.00 -8.80
CA GLU A 72 -25.81 24.53 -9.47
C GLU A 72 -26.61 25.37 -8.49
N LEU A 73 -27.18 26.48 -8.95
CA LEU A 73 -28.07 27.32 -8.16
C LEU A 73 -29.37 27.56 -8.92
N ASN A 74 -30.48 27.11 -8.34
CA ASN A 74 -31.84 27.28 -8.88
C ASN A 74 -31.98 26.85 -10.35
N ALA A 75 -31.24 25.81 -10.75
CA ALA A 75 -31.30 25.26 -12.09
C ALA A 75 -32.67 24.58 -12.34
N PRO A 76 -33.24 24.68 -13.55
CA PRO A 76 -34.52 24.06 -13.84
C PRO A 76 -34.37 22.53 -13.95
N VAL A 77 -35.29 21.78 -13.35
CA VAL A 77 -35.30 20.31 -13.43
C VAL A 77 -35.86 19.86 -14.78
N ARG A 78 -35.23 18.84 -15.39
CA ARG A 78 -35.66 18.25 -16.67
C ARG A 78 -36.11 16.81 -16.49
N ASP A 79 -37.09 16.38 -17.29
CA ASP A 79 -37.51 14.98 -17.39
C ASP A 79 -36.56 14.16 -18.29
N ALA A 80 -36.82 12.86 -18.41
CA ALA A 80 -36.03 11.94 -19.24
C ALA A 80 -36.05 12.27 -20.74
N SER A 81 -37.03 13.05 -21.21
CA SER A 81 -37.13 13.53 -22.59
C SER A 81 -36.49 14.91 -22.78
N GLY A 82 -35.91 15.49 -21.72
CA GLY A 82 -35.26 16.80 -21.72
C GLY A 82 -36.21 18.00 -21.52
N ASN A 83 -37.51 17.75 -21.33
CA ASN A 83 -38.48 18.82 -21.08
C ASN A 83 -38.36 19.35 -19.66
N LEU A 84 -38.65 20.64 -19.48
CA LEU A 84 -38.68 21.24 -18.15
C LEU A 84 -39.84 20.66 -17.33
N VAL A 85 -39.55 20.19 -16.12
CA VAL A 85 -40.59 19.87 -15.14
C VAL A 85 -41.04 21.19 -14.52
N PRO A 86 -42.27 21.66 -14.78
CA PRO A 86 -42.66 23.03 -14.44
C PRO A 86 -42.59 23.31 -12.94
N GLY A 87 -41.93 24.42 -12.58
CA GLY A 87 -41.89 24.93 -11.22
C GLY A 87 -40.87 24.28 -10.28
N PHE A 88 -40.19 23.20 -10.69
CA PHE A 88 -39.13 22.62 -9.87
C PHE A 88 -37.79 23.27 -10.17
N THR A 89 -37.09 23.67 -9.11
CA THR A 89 -35.70 24.15 -9.17
C THR A 89 -34.80 23.21 -8.38
N ARG A 90 -33.55 23.09 -8.82
CA ARG A 90 -32.50 22.32 -8.19
C ARG A 90 -31.32 23.21 -7.86
N SER A 91 -30.81 23.07 -6.65
CA SER A 91 -29.53 23.64 -6.23
C SER A 91 -28.65 22.53 -5.70
N VAL A 92 -27.39 22.48 -6.16
CA VAL A 92 -26.44 21.44 -5.79
C VAL A 92 -25.19 22.08 -5.22
N TYR A 93 -24.79 21.59 -4.05
CA TYR A 93 -23.63 22.09 -3.30
C TYR A 93 -22.65 20.95 -3.06
N ALA A 94 -21.35 21.24 -3.03
CA ALA A 94 -20.31 20.28 -2.70
C ALA A 94 -19.33 20.88 -1.70
N GLY A 95 -19.02 20.17 -0.62
CA GLY A 95 -18.09 20.64 0.41
C GLY A 95 -17.23 19.52 0.93
N ARG A 96 -16.07 19.86 1.50
CA ARG A 96 -15.18 18.87 2.11
C ARG A 96 -15.84 18.32 3.38
N SER A 97 -15.90 17.00 3.51
CA SER A 97 -16.34 16.33 4.73
C SER A 97 -15.24 15.42 5.27
N GLY A 98 -15.36 15.00 6.53
CA GLY A 98 -14.40 14.11 7.19
C GLY A 98 -15.13 13.16 8.11
N ASN A 99 -14.77 11.88 8.03
CA ASN A 99 -15.32 10.85 8.89
C ASN A 99 -14.68 10.91 10.30
N ILE A 100 -15.50 10.90 11.35
CA ILE A 100 -15.09 10.80 12.75
C ILE A 100 -14.55 9.41 13.14
N SER A 101 -14.62 8.41 12.25
CA SER A 101 -14.24 7.02 12.52
C SER A 101 -12.78 6.67 12.19
N GLY A 102 -11.91 7.67 11.95
CA GLY A 102 -10.46 7.44 11.82
C GLY A 102 -9.95 6.89 10.48
N GLN A 103 -10.79 6.83 9.44
CA GLN A 103 -10.34 6.51 8.08
C GLN A 103 -9.67 7.74 7.42
N PHE A 104 -8.37 7.65 7.15
CA PHE A 104 -7.63 8.68 6.40
C PHE A 104 -8.05 8.68 4.93
N GLY A 105 -8.47 9.84 4.42
CA GLY A 105 -8.92 10.05 3.04
C GLY A 105 -9.46 11.47 2.83
N SER A 106 -9.57 11.90 1.57
CA SER A 106 -10.31 13.12 1.23
C SER A 106 -11.76 12.74 0.94
N TYR A 107 -12.69 13.24 1.73
CA TYR A 107 -14.12 13.04 1.50
C TYR A 107 -14.79 14.36 1.11
N ALA A 108 -15.81 14.26 0.29
CA ALA A 108 -16.69 15.36 -0.06
C ALA A 108 -18.13 14.96 0.21
N SER A 109 -18.93 15.90 0.72
CA SER A 109 -20.37 15.77 0.80
C SER A 109 -21.00 16.59 -0.32
N VAL A 110 -21.88 15.96 -1.08
CA VAL A 110 -22.73 16.61 -2.07
C VAL A 110 -24.13 16.72 -1.49
N ILE A 111 -24.75 17.89 -1.61
CA ILE A 111 -26.13 18.14 -1.18
C ILE A 111 -26.91 18.61 -2.40
N SER A 112 -27.98 17.89 -2.74
CA SER A 112 -28.91 18.24 -3.81
C SER A 112 -30.25 18.65 -3.19
N VAL A 113 -30.69 19.88 -3.47
CA VAL A 113 -31.91 20.48 -2.93
C VAL A 113 -32.88 20.74 -4.07
N ILE A 114 -34.05 20.11 -4.02
CA ILE A 114 -35.15 20.35 -4.95
C ILE A 114 -36.22 21.16 -4.24
N GLN A 115 -36.64 22.26 -4.86
CA GLN A 115 -37.71 23.11 -4.36
C GLN A 115 -38.83 23.19 -5.37
N ASN A 116 -40.07 23.26 -4.89
CA ASN A 116 -41.23 23.55 -5.72
C ASN A 116 -41.80 24.95 -5.41
N PRO A 117 -42.69 25.50 -6.24
CA PRO A 117 -43.22 26.85 -6.06
C PRO A 117 -44.18 26.97 -4.85
N ARG A 118 -44.58 25.82 -4.28
CA ARG A 118 -45.49 25.72 -3.13
C ARG A 118 -44.73 25.57 -1.80
N GLY A 119 -43.40 25.67 -1.83
CA GLY A 119 -42.54 25.61 -0.64
C GLY A 119 -42.17 24.20 -0.16
N ALA A 120 -42.53 23.13 -0.89
CA ALA A 120 -42.01 21.81 -0.58
C ALA A 120 -40.54 21.72 -0.97
N VAL A 121 -39.74 21.08 -0.12
CA VAL A 121 -38.30 20.93 -0.29
C VAL A 121 -37.92 19.47 -0.05
N VAL A 122 -37.16 18.90 -0.98
CA VAL A 122 -36.50 17.60 -0.81
C VAL A 122 -35.00 17.82 -0.81
N VAL A 123 -34.31 17.25 0.18
CA VAL A 123 -32.85 17.34 0.29
C VAL A 123 -32.27 15.93 0.32
N ARG A 124 -31.31 15.67 -0.58
CA ARG A 124 -30.52 14.44 -0.59
C ARG A 124 -29.05 14.77 -0.34
N ARG A 125 -28.36 13.91 0.42
CA ARG A 125 -26.93 14.02 0.70
C ARG A 125 -26.22 12.76 0.21
N GLY A 126 -25.18 12.94 -0.60
CA GLY A 126 -24.24 11.89 -0.98
C GLY A 126 -22.88 12.14 -0.36
N GLU A 127 -22.26 11.11 0.21
CA GLU A 127 -20.86 11.15 0.62
C GLU A 127 -19.99 10.50 -0.45
N LEU A 128 -18.98 11.22 -0.89
CA LEU A 128 -18.01 10.78 -1.88
C LEU A 128 -16.65 10.62 -1.19
N ALA A 129 -15.99 9.51 -1.47
CA ALA A 129 -14.59 9.31 -1.11
C ALA A 129 -13.74 9.51 -2.36
N GLN A 130 -12.64 10.26 -2.23
CA GLN A 130 -11.65 10.33 -3.29
C GLN A 130 -11.04 8.94 -3.49
N GLU A 131 -11.09 8.44 -4.73
CA GLU A 131 -10.43 7.18 -5.06
C GLU A 131 -8.91 7.31 -4.88
N SER A 132 -8.33 6.32 -4.21
CA SER A 132 -6.89 6.24 -3.99
C SER A 132 -6.22 5.40 -5.08
N PHE A 133 -4.95 5.68 -5.36
CA PHE A 133 -4.09 4.82 -6.17
C PHE A 133 -3.97 3.39 -5.63
N ALA A 134 -4.27 3.17 -4.34
CA ALA A 134 -4.32 1.85 -3.72
C ALA A 134 -5.35 0.90 -4.35
N LYS A 135 -6.27 1.39 -5.20
CA LYS A 135 -7.19 0.52 -5.97
C LYS A 135 -6.46 -0.31 -7.03
N PHE A 136 -5.30 0.16 -7.50
CA PHE A 136 -4.51 -0.55 -8.49
C PHE A 136 -3.56 -1.52 -7.80
N ALA A 137 -3.53 -2.76 -8.28
CA ALA A 137 -2.44 -3.68 -7.95
C ALA A 137 -1.11 -3.18 -8.53
N ARG A 138 -1.17 -2.48 -9.67
CA ARG A 138 -0.02 -1.80 -10.28
C ARG A 138 -0.44 -0.58 -11.07
N PHE A 139 0.32 0.50 -10.87
CA PHE A 139 0.19 1.74 -11.63
C PHE A 139 1.58 2.19 -12.10
N ASP A 140 1.78 2.31 -13.41
CA ASP A 140 3.04 2.84 -13.97
C ASP A 140 2.78 4.18 -14.70
N ASN A 141 3.35 5.27 -14.18
CA ASN A 141 3.25 6.58 -14.84
C ASN A 141 4.14 6.68 -16.08
N LEU A 142 5.33 6.09 -15.99
CA LEU A 142 6.34 6.07 -17.05
C LEU A 142 6.79 4.64 -17.24
N THR A 143 6.79 4.17 -18.48
CA THR A 143 7.26 2.84 -18.88
C THR A 143 8.21 2.98 -20.06
N ASN A 144 9.13 2.04 -20.21
CA ASN A 144 9.97 1.94 -21.39
C ASN A 144 10.08 0.47 -21.77
N SER A 145 10.68 0.19 -22.94
CA SER A 145 10.83 -1.17 -23.45
C SER A 145 11.72 -2.07 -22.59
N SER A 146 12.38 -1.58 -21.55
CA SER A 146 13.11 -2.43 -20.59
C SER A 146 12.25 -2.87 -19.41
N ILE A 147 11.11 -2.21 -19.16
CA ILE A 147 10.15 -2.55 -18.10
C ILE A 147 9.02 -3.37 -18.72
N ARG A 148 9.09 -4.69 -18.59
CA ARG A 148 8.13 -5.63 -19.20
C ARG A 148 7.49 -6.53 -18.15
N PHE A 149 6.23 -6.89 -18.37
CA PHE A 149 5.61 -8.02 -17.71
C PHE A 149 5.94 -9.28 -18.51
N ALA A 150 6.64 -10.22 -17.88
CA ALA A 150 7.13 -11.42 -18.53
C ALA A 150 7.21 -12.58 -17.54
N SER A 151 7.68 -13.74 -17.98
CA SER A 151 8.11 -14.86 -17.12
C SER A 151 7.05 -15.31 -16.10
N GLY A 152 5.79 -15.35 -16.51
CA GLY A 152 4.68 -15.82 -15.68
C GLY A 152 4.29 -14.89 -14.52
N ILE A 153 4.66 -13.60 -14.57
CA ILE A 153 4.20 -12.61 -13.58
C ILE A 153 2.67 -12.61 -13.52
N GLN A 154 2.11 -12.67 -12.31
CA GLN A 154 0.67 -12.58 -12.07
C GLN A 154 0.33 -11.29 -11.36
N VAL A 155 -0.69 -10.58 -11.85
CA VAL A 155 -1.18 -9.33 -11.25
C VAL A 155 -2.62 -9.53 -10.78
N TRP A 156 -2.79 -9.54 -9.46
CA TRP A 156 -4.06 -9.75 -8.78
C TRP A 156 -4.74 -8.42 -8.43
N GLY A 157 -5.37 -7.82 -9.44
CA GLY A 157 -6.15 -6.59 -9.30
C GLY A 157 -6.04 -5.68 -10.52
N PRO A 158 -6.66 -4.49 -10.48
CA PRO A 158 -6.60 -3.53 -11.58
C PRO A 158 -5.17 -3.09 -11.88
N LEU A 159 -4.84 -2.98 -13.17
CA LEU A 159 -3.56 -2.46 -13.64
C LEU A 159 -3.81 -1.28 -14.58
N HIS A 160 -3.04 -0.20 -14.39
CA HIS A 160 -3.05 0.94 -15.29
C HIS A 160 -1.63 1.39 -15.63
N THR A 161 -1.42 1.79 -16.88
CA THR A 161 -0.19 2.45 -17.31
C THR A 161 -0.51 3.73 -18.09
N ASN A 162 0.16 4.83 -17.79
CA ASN A 162 0.00 6.07 -18.57
C ASN A 162 0.77 6.04 -19.90
N GLN A 163 1.58 5.00 -20.11
CA GLN A 163 2.41 4.79 -21.30
C GLN A 163 2.21 3.37 -21.83
N THR A 164 2.99 2.96 -22.82
CA THR A 164 2.86 1.62 -23.42
C THR A 164 3.04 0.53 -22.37
N LEU A 165 2.10 -0.40 -22.31
CA LEU A 165 2.23 -1.61 -21.50
C LEU A 165 3.09 -2.63 -22.27
N TYR A 166 4.31 -2.89 -21.77
CA TYR A 166 5.18 -3.89 -22.36
C TYR A 166 4.89 -5.27 -21.76
N VAL A 167 4.62 -6.24 -22.62
CA VAL A 167 4.27 -7.62 -22.27
C VAL A 167 5.16 -8.54 -23.09
N ASP A 168 5.58 -9.67 -22.51
CA ASP A 168 6.49 -10.63 -23.14
C ASP A 168 6.19 -12.06 -22.63
N ASN A 169 6.36 -13.07 -23.48
CA ASN A 169 6.16 -14.49 -23.15
C ASN A 169 7.48 -15.27 -22.98
N GLY A 170 8.64 -14.59 -22.91
CA GLY A 170 9.99 -15.19 -22.84
C GLY A 170 10.29 -16.18 -21.70
N GLY A 171 9.33 -16.48 -20.84
CA GLY A 171 9.39 -17.54 -19.82
C GLY A 171 8.01 -17.99 -19.33
N GLY A 172 6.96 -17.73 -20.10
CA GLY A 172 5.55 -17.87 -19.70
C GLY A 172 4.81 -16.54 -19.75
N ALA A 173 3.56 -16.58 -20.22
CA ALA A 173 2.74 -15.40 -20.40
C ALA A 173 2.36 -14.80 -19.04
N PRO A 174 2.50 -13.48 -18.82
CA PRO A 174 1.97 -12.85 -17.63
C PRO A 174 0.45 -12.91 -17.62
N THR A 175 -0.13 -13.08 -16.42
CA THR A 175 -1.58 -13.16 -16.21
C THR A 175 -2.08 -11.95 -15.44
N PHE A 176 -3.10 -11.29 -15.98
CA PHE A 176 -3.78 -10.16 -15.36
C PHE A 176 -5.20 -10.60 -14.98
N HIS A 177 -5.43 -10.77 -13.67
CA HIS A 177 -6.72 -11.22 -13.12
C HIS A 177 -7.74 -10.08 -12.97
N GLY A 178 -7.25 -8.84 -12.96
CA GLY A 178 -8.07 -7.62 -12.92
C GLY A 178 -8.20 -6.93 -14.27
N PRO A 179 -8.99 -5.84 -14.33
CA PRO A 179 -9.08 -5.02 -15.54
C PRO A 179 -7.73 -4.35 -15.84
N VAL A 180 -7.31 -4.40 -17.09
CA VAL A 180 -6.08 -3.73 -17.55
C VAL A 180 -6.43 -2.51 -18.40
N THR A 181 -5.75 -1.39 -18.14
CA THR A 181 -5.92 -0.17 -18.92
C THR A 181 -4.57 0.47 -19.25
N THR A 182 -4.47 1.10 -20.41
CA THR A 182 -3.31 1.92 -20.77
C THR A 182 -3.75 3.18 -21.50
N ALA A 183 -3.12 4.31 -21.19
CA ALA A 183 -3.33 5.55 -21.93
C ALA A 183 -2.65 5.57 -23.31
N ALA A 184 -1.84 4.56 -23.60
CA ALA A 184 -1.23 4.31 -24.91
C ALA A 184 -1.69 2.95 -25.44
N THR A 185 -0.76 2.12 -25.89
CA THR A 185 -1.00 0.78 -26.43
C THR A 185 -0.34 -0.31 -25.59
N ILE A 186 -0.69 -1.57 -25.86
CA ILE A 186 -0.03 -2.77 -25.36
C ILE A 186 0.92 -3.25 -26.46
N SER A 187 2.19 -3.42 -26.13
CA SER A 187 3.24 -3.77 -27.12
C SER A 187 2.90 -5.02 -27.96
N VAL A 188 2.52 -6.12 -27.31
CA VAL A 188 2.08 -7.37 -27.96
C VAL A 188 1.00 -8.02 -27.08
N ALA A 189 -0.27 -7.65 -27.27
CA ALA A 189 -1.36 -8.14 -26.43
C ALA A 189 -1.54 -9.68 -26.47
N SER A 190 -1.12 -10.36 -27.53
CA SER A 190 -1.16 -11.83 -27.61
C SER A 190 -0.18 -12.53 -26.68
N GLU A 191 0.79 -11.82 -26.10
CA GLU A 191 1.77 -12.38 -25.18
C GLU A 191 1.32 -12.34 -23.72
N GLY A 192 0.18 -11.71 -23.40
CA GLY A 192 -0.41 -11.67 -22.06
C GLY A 192 -1.77 -12.35 -21.98
N ILE A 193 -2.14 -12.78 -20.77
CA ILE A 193 -3.46 -13.34 -20.46
C ILE A 193 -4.28 -12.28 -19.71
N PHE A 194 -5.36 -11.79 -20.31
CA PHE A 194 -6.21 -10.72 -19.77
C PHE A 194 -7.59 -11.26 -19.38
N GLU A 195 -7.75 -11.78 -18.17
CA GLU A 195 -8.97 -12.49 -17.77
C GLU A 195 -10.22 -11.60 -17.76
N LYS A 196 -10.06 -10.31 -17.46
CA LYS A 196 -11.13 -9.31 -17.50
C LYS A 196 -11.04 -8.35 -18.69
N GLY A 197 -10.22 -8.70 -19.69
CA GLY A 197 -9.94 -7.87 -20.86
C GLY A 197 -9.06 -6.66 -20.57
N TYR A 198 -8.81 -5.88 -21.63
CA TYR A 198 -7.99 -4.67 -21.58
C TYR A 198 -8.64 -3.51 -22.35
N LYS A 199 -8.22 -2.27 -22.05
CA LYS A 199 -8.55 -1.08 -22.82
C LYS A 199 -7.30 -0.24 -23.09
N GLU A 200 -7.12 0.13 -24.34
CA GLU A 200 -6.05 1.02 -24.82
C GLU A 200 -6.57 2.45 -25.03
N ASN A 201 -5.65 3.40 -25.12
CA ASN A 201 -5.93 4.82 -25.38
C ASN A 201 -6.95 5.44 -24.41
N VAL A 202 -6.98 4.99 -23.15
CA VAL A 202 -7.80 5.62 -22.12
C VAL A 202 -7.16 6.94 -21.66
N ALA A 203 -7.90 7.78 -20.93
CA ALA A 203 -7.31 9.00 -20.37
C ALA A 203 -6.18 8.65 -19.39
N ALA A 204 -5.04 9.37 -19.49
CA ALA A 204 -3.95 9.25 -18.52
C ALA A 204 -4.39 9.73 -17.14
N ILE A 205 -4.00 9.00 -16.11
CA ILE A 205 -4.29 9.33 -14.72
C ILE A 205 -3.14 10.18 -14.17
N PRO A 206 -3.35 11.45 -13.81
CA PRO A 206 -2.27 12.33 -13.38
C PRO A 206 -1.67 11.85 -12.04
N MET A 207 -0.34 11.80 -11.98
CA MET A 207 0.38 11.51 -10.73
C MET A 207 0.24 12.66 -9.73
N PRO A 208 0.24 12.38 -8.41
CA PRO A 208 0.36 13.41 -7.39
C PRO A 208 1.62 14.26 -7.61
N THR A 209 1.50 15.57 -7.41
CA THR A 209 2.65 16.47 -7.52
C THR A 209 3.64 16.25 -6.37
N PRO A 210 4.93 16.58 -6.51
CA PRO A 210 5.88 16.53 -5.40
C PRO A 210 5.43 17.32 -4.17
N ALA A 211 4.70 18.43 -4.36
CA ALA A 211 4.10 19.20 -3.28
C ALA A 211 3.04 18.39 -2.50
N ALA A 212 2.27 17.52 -3.17
CA ALA A 212 1.35 16.61 -2.49
C ALA A 212 2.10 15.56 -1.64
N LEU A 213 3.26 15.09 -2.11
CA LEU A 213 4.12 14.15 -1.36
C LEU A 213 4.77 14.77 -0.12
N ALA A 214 4.92 16.09 -0.06
CA ALA A 214 5.45 16.78 1.12
C ALA A 214 4.57 16.60 2.37
N THR A 215 3.26 16.32 2.20
CA THR A 215 2.37 16.01 3.34
C THR A 215 2.70 14.67 4.00
N LEU A 216 3.25 13.72 3.24
CA LEU A 216 3.64 12.39 3.74
C LEU A 216 4.80 12.48 4.74
N SER A 217 5.74 13.41 4.52
CA SER A 217 6.84 13.62 5.46
C SER A 217 6.34 14.11 6.81
N ALA A 218 5.37 15.03 6.83
CA ALA A 218 4.76 15.53 8.08
C ALA A 218 4.04 14.41 8.86
N TYR A 219 3.33 13.53 8.17
CA TYR A 219 2.69 12.35 8.77
C TYR A 219 3.71 11.36 9.35
N ALA A 220 4.79 11.09 8.62
CA ALA A 220 5.86 10.22 9.09
C ALA A 220 6.60 10.83 10.30
N THR A 221 6.85 12.14 10.30
CA THR A 221 7.46 12.84 11.45
C THR A 221 6.59 12.72 12.69
N ALA A 222 5.27 12.93 12.57
CA ALA A 222 4.34 12.78 13.70
C ALA A 222 4.31 11.34 14.23
N GLY A 223 4.38 10.34 13.34
CA GLY A 223 4.45 8.92 13.69
C GLY A 223 5.83 8.43 14.14
N GLY A 224 6.87 9.28 14.12
CA GLY A 224 8.24 8.86 14.38
C GLY A 224 8.75 7.81 13.37
N THR A 225 8.25 7.83 12.13
CA THR A 225 8.59 6.94 11.01
C THR A 225 9.22 7.69 9.84
N TRP A 226 9.76 8.88 10.10
CA TRP A 226 10.64 9.60 9.20
C TRP A 226 12.06 9.07 9.35
N LEU A 227 12.66 8.61 8.26
CA LEU A 227 13.96 7.94 8.23
C LEU A 227 14.92 8.66 7.30
N THR A 228 16.21 8.64 7.66
CA THR A 228 17.28 9.03 6.73
C THR A 228 17.68 7.83 5.88
N GLY A 229 17.64 8.02 4.55
CA GLY A 229 18.06 7.03 3.56
C GLY A 229 19.49 7.26 3.05
N GLY A 230 19.78 6.57 1.95
CA GLY A 230 21.04 6.66 1.22
C GLY A 230 21.07 7.87 0.29
N ALA A 231 22.22 8.09 -0.35
CA ALA A 231 22.36 9.16 -1.32
C ALA A 231 21.23 9.13 -2.36
N VAL A 232 20.71 10.32 -2.68
CA VAL A 232 19.78 10.52 -3.78
C VAL A 232 20.62 10.50 -5.07
N GLY A 233 20.34 9.55 -5.94
CA GLY A 233 21.12 9.36 -7.17
C GLY A 233 20.36 8.56 -8.20
N ASN A 234 20.78 8.70 -9.46
CA ASN A 234 20.21 8.03 -10.63
C ASN A 234 20.53 6.53 -10.72
N THR A 235 21.35 5.99 -9.81
CA THR A 235 21.64 4.56 -9.74
C THR A 235 20.93 3.94 -8.53
N VAL A 236 20.00 3.01 -8.79
CA VAL A 236 19.19 2.26 -7.80
C VAL A 236 20.04 1.44 -6.80
N PHE A 237 21.35 1.34 -7.01
CA PHE A 237 22.17 0.30 -6.41
C PHE A 237 22.71 0.56 -5.00
N ASN A 238 22.51 1.74 -4.40
CA ASN A 238 23.28 2.15 -3.21
C ASN A 238 22.42 2.57 -1.99
N PRO A 239 21.34 1.86 -1.61
CA PRO A 239 20.69 2.16 -0.34
C PRO A 239 21.65 1.87 0.82
N ASN A 240 21.81 2.82 1.75
CA ASN A 240 22.50 2.59 3.03
C ASN A 240 21.51 2.22 4.15
N THR A 241 20.21 2.26 3.86
CA THR A 241 19.13 1.98 4.79
C THR A 241 18.25 0.89 4.19
N ARG A 242 17.89 -0.10 5.00
CA ARG A 242 16.95 -1.17 4.68
C ARG A 242 15.80 -1.13 5.69
N ILE A 243 14.58 -1.20 5.18
CA ILE A 243 13.37 -1.47 5.97
C ILE A 243 13.03 -2.94 5.75
N GLU A 244 12.85 -3.67 6.84
CA GLU A 244 12.35 -5.03 6.81
C GLU A 244 11.03 -5.08 7.55
N PHE A 245 9.97 -5.47 6.85
CA PHE A 245 8.67 -5.74 7.46
C PHE A 245 8.69 -7.12 8.11
N VAL A 246 8.27 -7.16 9.36
CA VAL A 246 8.34 -8.36 10.21
C VAL A 246 7.04 -8.46 10.97
N PRO A 247 6.14 -9.39 10.59
CA PRO A 247 4.97 -9.65 11.40
C PRO A 247 5.40 -10.34 12.70
N VAL A 248 4.75 -10.00 13.81
CA VAL A 248 5.02 -10.60 15.12
C VAL A 248 3.72 -11.11 15.71
N ASP A 249 3.66 -12.41 15.96
CA ASP A 249 2.57 -13.08 16.67
C ASP A 249 2.67 -12.66 18.15
N ILE A 250 1.91 -11.65 18.54
CA ILE A 250 1.97 -11.09 19.90
C ILE A 250 1.00 -11.78 20.87
N ASN A 251 0.00 -12.47 20.35
CA ASN A 251 -1.05 -13.14 21.13
C ASN A 251 -0.77 -14.64 21.34
N LEU A 252 0.23 -15.19 20.63
CA LEU A 252 0.71 -16.57 20.63
C LEU A 252 -0.30 -17.61 20.13
N ASP A 253 -1.20 -17.22 19.21
CA ASP A 253 -2.17 -18.13 18.61
C ASP A 253 -1.61 -18.91 17.40
N GLY A 254 -0.41 -18.55 16.94
CA GLY A 254 0.28 -19.21 15.83
C GLY A 254 -0.10 -18.69 14.45
N ASP A 255 -0.85 -17.60 14.36
CA ASP A 255 -1.05 -16.85 13.13
C ASP A 255 -0.37 -15.47 13.16
N PHE A 256 -0.39 -14.78 12.02
CA PHE A 256 0.28 -13.48 11.82
C PHE A 256 -0.68 -12.48 11.16
N SER A 257 -1.98 -12.72 11.34
CA SER A 257 -3.07 -12.16 10.57
C SER A 257 -3.89 -11.15 11.36
N ASP A 258 -3.48 -10.82 12.58
CA ASP A 258 -4.16 -9.83 13.42
C ASP A 258 -3.74 -8.39 13.07
N GLU A 259 -4.61 -7.43 13.36
CA GLU A 259 -4.37 -6.01 13.01
C GLU A 259 -3.17 -5.41 13.74
N ASN A 260 -2.80 -5.95 14.90
CA ASN A 260 -1.78 -5.40 15.78
C ASN A 260 -0.39 -6.04 15.64
N GLU A 261 -0.24 -6.96 14.69
CA GLU A 261 0.98 -7.75 14.47
C GLU A 261 1.90 -7.16 13.40
N GLY A 262 1.56 -5.98 12.89
CA GLY A 262 2.36 -5.26 11.91
C GLY A 262 3.53 -4.51 12.53
N PHE A 263 4.75 -4.99 12.31
CA PHE A 263 5.98 -4.30 12.68
C PHE A 263 6.94 -4.20 11.49
N PHE A 264 7.91 -3.30 11.63
CA PHE A 264 9.08 -3.25 10.76
C PHE A 264 10.33 -2.95 11.58
N ARG A 265 11.50 -3.16 11.01
CA ARG A 265 12.78 -2.79 11.59
C ARG A 265 13.64 -2.11 10.54
N VAL A 266 14.53 -1.23 11.00
CA VAL A 266 15.36 -0.40 10.11
C VAL A 266 16.82 -0.76 10.32
N PHE A 267 17.47 -1.30 9.30
CA PHE A 267 18.91 -1.56 9.29
C PHE A 267 19.62 -0.43 8.56
N ARG A 268 20.70 0.10 9.13
CA ARG A 268 21.48 1.17 8.51
C ARG A 268 22.95 0.83 8.50
N ALA A 269 23.61 1.06 7.37
CA ALA A 269 25.04 0.91 7.24
C ALA A 269 25.78 1.90 8.16
N THR A 270 26.87 1.42 8.79
CA THR A 270 27.75 2.24 9.65
C THR A 270 28.70 3.14 8.85
N GLY A 271 28.81 2.92 7.54
CA GLY A 271 29.70 3.66 6.64
C GLY A 271 29.14 3.79 5.22
N THR A 272 29.77 4.62 4.41
CA THR A 272 29.36 4.92 3.02
C THR A 272 30.20 4.23 1.96
N THR A 273 31.13 3.35 2.37
CA THR A 273 31.94 2.57 1.42
C THR A 273 31.06 1.62 0.62
N VAL A 274 31.48 1.29 -0.60
CA VAL A 274 30.69 0.45 -1.51
C VAL A 274 30.38 -0.93 -0.90
N GLN A 275 31.26 -1.45 -0.04
CA GLN A 275 31.06 -2.71 0.71
C GLN A 275 29.91 -2.60 1.71
N HIS A 276 29.86 -1.53 2.50
CA HIS A 276 28.79 -1.34 3.49
C HIS A 276 27.42 -1.20 2.79
N LEU A 277 27.39 -0.46 1.67
CA LEU A 277 26.18 -0.31 0.86
C LEU A 277 25.79 -1.63 0.17
N ALA A 278 26.77 -2.43 -0.25
CA ALA A 278 26.51 -3.75 -0.81
C ALA A 278 25.95 -4.71 0.25
N TYR A 279 26.45 -4.60 1.49
CA TYR A 279 25.99 -5.39 2.61
C TYR A 279 24.51 -5.17 2.92
N VAL A 280 24.07 -3.92 2.97
CA VAL A 280 22.65 -3.58 3.25
C VAL A 280 21.70 -4.20 2.22
N SER A 281 22.10 -4.25 0.95
CA SER A 281 21.25 -4.67 -0.17
C SER A 281 21.46 -6.11 -0.66
N GLY A 282 22.45 -6.84 -0.11
CA GLY A 282 22.77 -8.21 -0.54
C GLY A 282 23.26 -8.33 -1.99
N ARG A 283 23.66 -7.22 -2.62
CA ARG A 283 24.08 -7.18 -4.03
C ARG A 283 25.48 -7.78 -4.23
N ARG A 284 25.88 -7.87 -5.51
CA ARG A 284 27.25 -8.21 -5.94
C ARG A 284 28.30 -7.44 -5.13
N TRP A 285 29.22 -8.18 -4.53
CA TRP A 285 30.29 -7.58 -3.74
C TRP A 285 31.27 -6.78 -4.62
N PRO A 286 31.71 -5.58 -4.21
CA PRO A 286 32.39 -4.64 -5.11
C PRO A 286 33.90 -4.89 -5.26
N THR A 287 34.50 -5.67 -4.36
CA THR A 287 35.95 -5.91 -4.34
C THR A 287 36.26 -7.39 -4.42
N VAL A 288 37.23 -7.74 -5.25
CA VAL A 288 37.80 -9.09 -5.29
C VAL A 288 39.21 -9.08 -4.71
N PRO A 289 39.69 -10.16 -4.08
CA PRO A 289 41.04 -10.20 -3.51
C PRO A 289 42.15 -9.94 -4.52
N VAL A 290 43.29 -9.42 -4.04
CA VAL A 290 44.49 -9.23 -4.87
C VAL A 290 44.90 -10.55 -5.53
N GLY A 291 45.20 -10.49 -6.84
CA GLY A 291 45.54 -11.67 -7.65
C GLY A 291 44.33 -12.48 -8.12
N THR A 292 43.11 -11.94 -8.01
CA THR A 292 41.89 -12.48 -8.64
C THR A 292 41.35 -11.50 -9.66
N THR A 293 40.85 -12.03 -10.78
CA THR A 293 40.06 -11.26 -11.75
C THR A 293 38.58 -11.38 -11.40
N ALA A 294 37.79 -10.33 -11.63
CA ALA A 294 36.35 -10.30 -11.37
C ALA A 294 35.51 -11.35 -12.16
N SER A 295 36.15 -12.12 -13.06
CA SER A 295 35.59 -13.34 -13.68
C SER A 295 35.51 -14.53 -12.73
N TYR A 296 36.29 -14.55 -11.64
CA TYR A 296 36.10 -15.49 -10.53
C TYR A 296 35.08 -14.86 -9.58
N ASP A 297 33.99 -15.58 -9.32
CA ASP A 297 32.79 -15.14 -8.59
C ASP A 297 32.99 -13.88 -7.71
N PRO A 298 32.35 -12.75 -8.06
CA PRO A 298 32.53 -11.50 -7.31
C PRO A 298 32.17 -11.60 -5.83
N ASN A 299 31.40 -12.62 -5.43
CA ASN A 299 30.98 -12.83 -4.06
C ASN A 299 31.97 -13.65 -3.22
N MET A 300 33.17 -13.97 -3.74
CA MET A 300 34.19 -14.76 -3.04
C MET A 300 34.64 -14.21 -1.68
N VAL A 301 34.46 -12.91 -1.44
CA VAL A 301 34.69 -12.29 -0.13
C VAL A 301 33.47 -11.51 0.34
N SER A 302 32.30 -11.89 -0.14
CA SER A 302 31.04 -11.29 0.27
C SER A 302 30.72 -11.67 1.71
N ALA A 303 30.37 -10.67 2.50
CA ALA A 303 29.82 -10.86 3.83
C ALA A 303 28.34 -11.33 3.77
N ASN A 304 27.66 -11.19 2.64
CA ASN A 304 26.25 -11.56 2.46
C ASN A 304 26.06 -13.00 1.96
N CYS A 305 26.97 -13.44 1.10
CA CYS A 305 26.84 -14.70 0.38
C CYS A 305 27.64 -15.80 1.06
N GLY A 306 27.10 -17.00 1.06
CA GLY A 306 27.71 -18.15 1.71
C GLY A 306 26.94 -19.42 1.44
N GLY A 307 27.28 -20.49 2.15
CA GLY A 307 26.73 -21.83 1.97
C GLY A 307 27.05 -22.71 3.16
N VAL A 308 26.40 -23.87 3.22
CA VAL A 308 26.69 -24.91 4.23
C VAL A 308 28.05 -25.53 3.93
N TRP A 309 28.97 -25.40 4.89
CA TRP A 309 30.30 -25.96 4.82
C TRP A 309 30.25 -27.49 4.87
N THR A 310 30.90 -28.17 3.93
CA THR A 310 30.97 -29.64 3.91
C THR A 310 32.35 -30.16 4.29
N ALA A 311 32.43 -31.41 4.79
CA ALA A 311 33.72 -32.01 5.15
C ALA A 311 34.68 -32.14 3.95
N ALA A 312 34.13 -32.26 2.73
CA ALA A 312 34.89 -32.28 1.48
C ALA A 312 35.61 -30.94 1.20
N GLU A 313 35.14 -29.85 1.82
CA GLU A 313 35.72 -28.51 1.72
C GLU A 313 36.83 -28.28 2.75
N GLY A 314 37.19 -29.29 3.56
CA GLY A 314 38.37 -29.41 4.43
C GLY A 314 38.27 -28.84 5.86
N ALA A 315 39.43 -28.83 6.52
CA ALA A 315 39.67 -29.03 7.97
C ALA A 315 39.16 -28.00 9.00
N LEU A 316 38.03 -27.33 8.79
CA LEU A 316 37.32 -26.62 9.88
C LEU A 316 36.35 -27.60 10.57
N GLY A 317 36.89 -28.62 11.23
CA GLY A 317 36.12 -29.77 11.73
C GLY A 317 34.89 -29.41 12.59
N ALA A 318 34.93 -28.29 13.33
CA ALA A 318 33.81 -27.80 14.14
C ALA A 318 32.71 -27.06 13.35
N ASP A 319 32.96 -26.73 12.08
CA ASP A 319 32.06 -25.94 11.21
C ASP A 319 31.38 -26.76 10.12
N VAL A 320 31.70 -28.05 9.99
CA VAL A 320 31.02 -28.95 9.05
C VAL A 320 29.52 -29.00 9.34
N GLY A 321 28.71 -28.82 8.31
CA GLY A 321 27.24 -28.76 8.39
C GLY A 321 26.68 -27.40 8.80
N ARG A 322 27.52 -26.38 9.01
CA ARG A 322 27.08 -25.01 9.36
C ARG A 322 27.18 -24.10 8.15
N TRP A 323 26.23 -23.18 8.02
CA TRP A 323 26.30 -22.16 6.98
C TRP A 323 27.31 -21.08 7.38
N ARG A 324 28.15 -20.66 6.43
CA ARG A 324 29.22 -19.67 6.62
C ARG A 324 29.27 -18.71 5.45
N THR A 325 29.55 -17.44 5.74
CA THR A 325 29.78 -16.42 4.71
C THR A 325 31.08 -16.73 3.96
N ALA A 326 31.15 -16.32 2.70
CA ALA A 326 32.34 -16.44 1.88
C ALA A 326 33.50 -15.62 2.49
N GLU A 327 33.21 -14.44 3.05
CA GLU A 327 34.17 -13.66 3.82
C GLU A 327 34.77 -14.46 4.99
N PHE A 328 33.93 -15.09 5.82
CA PHE A 328 34.39 -15.88 6.96
C PHE A 328 35.30 -17.03 6.50
N VAL A 329 34.88 -17.75 5.47
CA VAL A 329 35.63 -18.87 4.89
C VAL A 329 36.98 -18.40 4.36
N TYR A 330 36.99 -17.28 3.64
CA TYR A 330 38.18 -16.70 3.04
C TYR A 330 39.18 -16.21 4.11
N ALA A 331 38.68 -15.60 5.18
CA ALA A 331 39.49 -15.13 6.30
C ALA A 331 40.06 -16.30 7.13
N THR A 332 39.22 -17.28 7.47
CA THR A 332 39.53 -18.33 8.47
C THR A 332 40.41 -19.44 7.90
N ARG A 333 40.18 -19.90 6.67
CA ARG A 333 40.99 -20.97 6.05
C ARG A 333 42.40 -20.52 5.65
N GLY A 334 42.74 -19.27 5.91
CA GLY A 334 44.12 -18.80 5.88
C GLY A 334 44.94 -19.18 7.09
N GLY A 335 44.42 -18.99 8.30
CA GLY A 335 45.29 -18.51 9.36
C GLY A 335 46.26 -17.41 8.86
N PRO A 336 47.40 -17.19 9.52
CA PRO A 336 48.46 -16.32 9.01
C PRO A 336 49.22 -16.89 7.78
N THR A 337 49.00 -18.16 7.38
CA THR A 337 49.95 -18.93 6.56
C THR A 337 49.39 -19.61 5.29
N GLY A 338 48.07 -19.60 5.07
CA GLY A 338 47.43 -20.23 3.91
C GLY A 338 47.59 -19.39 2.63
N SER A 339 47.97 -20.05 1.53
CA SER A 339 48.11 -19.40 0.23
C SER A 339 46.80 -18.78 -0.25
N ALA A 340 46.87 -17.69 -1.02
CA ALA A 340 45.69 -17.07 -1.62
C ALA A 340 44.88 -18.06 -2.47
N ALA A 341 45.54 -19.01 -3.15
CA ALA A 341 44.88 -20.05 -3.92
C ALA A 341 43.96 -20.95 -3.06
N ASN A 342 44.42 -21.34 -1.87
CA ASN A 342 43.65 -22.21 -0.97
C ASN A 342 42.42 -21.49 -0.38
N LYS A 343 42.57 -20.20 -0.05
CA LYS A 343 41.45 -19.35 0.42
C LYS A 343 40.37 -19.20 -0.64
N ARG A 344 40.79 -19.01 -1.89
CA ARG A 344 39.88 -18.88 -3.04
C ARG A 344 39.11 -20.15 -3.32
N SER A 345 39.81 -21.28 -3.40
CA SER A 345 39.17 -22.58 -3.65
C SER A 345 38.13 -22.92 -2.57
N ALA A 346 38.40 -22.55 -1.31
CA ALA A 346 37.45 -22.73 -0.23
C ALA A 346 36.18 -21.89 -0.37
N ALA A 347 36.34 -20.58 -0.62
CA ALA A 347 35.20 -19.69 -0.82
C ALA A 347 34.37 -20.12 -2.04
N GLN A 348 35.02 -20.54 -3.12
CA GLN A 348 34.36 -21.05 -4.32
C GLN A 348 33.58 -22.34 -4.07
N ALA A 349 34.10 -23.25 -3.23
CA ALA A 349 33.39 -24.49 -2.94
C ALA A 349 32.08 -24.23 -2.19
N VAL A 350 32.10 -23.31 -1.22
CA VAL A 350 30.90 -22.88 -0.48
C VAL A 350 29.91 -22.14 -1.39
N LEU A 351 30.41 -21.26 -2.25
CA LEU A 351 29.60 -20.57 -3.27
C LEU A 351 29.19 -21.47 -4.44
N GLY A 352 29.68 -22.71 -4.50
CA GLY A 352 29.26 -23.74 -5.44
C GLY A 352 28.28 -24.74 -4.83
N ALA A 353 28.03 -24.68 -3.51
CA ALA A 353 27.16 -25.61 -2.82
C ALA A 353 25.68 -25.39 -3.18
N LEU A 354 24.86 -26.45 -3.15
CA LEU A 354 23.40 -26.36 -3.32
C LEU A 354 22.71 -25.51 -2.24
N SER A 355 23.39 -25.32 -1.11
CA SER A 355 22.95 -24.50 0.01
C SER A 355 23.38 -23.03 -0.12
N ARG A 356 23.97 -22.65 -1.26
CA ARG A 356 24.39 -21.27 -1.51
C ARG A 356 23.20 -20.33 -1.37
N ARG A 357 23.40 -19.28 -0.58
CA ARG A 357 22.43 -18.20 -0.39
C ARG A 357 23.15 -16.89 -0.13
N CYS A 358 22.56 -15.78 -0.57
CA CYS A 358 22.97 -14.44 -0.16
C CYS A 358 21.85 -13.81 0.66
N TYR A 359 22.17 -13.41 1.89
CA TYR A 359 21.22 -12.74 2.78
C TYR A 359 21.43 -11.23 2.80
N LEU A 360 20.36 -10.50 3.05
CA LEU A 360 20.41 -9.05 3.22
C LEU A 360 21.06 -8.65 4.56
N GLY A 361 21.71 -7.48 4.59
CA GLY A 361 22.41 -6.99 5.78
C GLY A 361 21.50 -6.92 7.00
N GLY A 362 21.99 -7.40 8.14
CA GLY A 362 21.21 -7.51 9.37
C GLY A 362 20.61 -8.90 9.61
N ASP A 363 20.57 -9.78 8.60
CA ASP A 363 20.08 -11.16 8.76
C ASP A 363 20.93 -11.94 9.77
N LEU A 364 20.24 -12.67 10.63
CA LEU A 364 20.84 -13.46 11.71
C LEU A 364 21.90 -14.47 11.26
N ARG A 365 21.76 -15.02 10.05
CA ARG A 365 22.65 -16.06 9.51
C ARG A 365 24.00 -15.50 9.12
N LEU A 366 24.10 -14.18 8.93
CA LEU A 366 25.35 -13.49 8.65
C LEU A 366 26.29 -13.45 9.88
N TYR A 367 25.77 -13.76 11.07
CA TYR A 367 26.54 -13.67 12.31
C TYR A 367 27.18 -15.01 12.69
N PRO A 368 28.47 -15.02 13.07
CA PRO A 368 29.18 -16.23 13.50
C PRO A 368 28.51 -16.96 14.67
N GLY A 369 27.92 -16.20 15.60
CA GLY A 369 27.26 -16.70 16.82
C GLY A 369 25.94 -17.42 16.61
N TYR A 370 25.30 -17.28 15.44
CA TYR A 370 24.03 -17.94 15.16
C TYR A 370 24.14 -19.48 15.17
N TYR A 371 25.31 -20.02 14.83
CA TYR A 371 25.53 -21.46 14.69
C TYR A 371 26.16 -22.12 15.93
N THR A 372 26.21 -21.43 17.08
CA THR A 372 26.56 -22.10 18.34
C THR A 372 25.44 -23.06 18.71
N THR A 373 25.76 -24.26 19.20
CA THR A 373 24.77 -25.23 19.68
C THR A 373 24.71 -25.21 21.21
N PRO A 374 23.53 -24.97 21.82
CA PRO A 374 22.25 -24.64 21.18
C PRO A 374 22.25 -23.21 20.63
N ALA A 375 21.59 -22.99 19.48
CA ALA A 375 21.39 -21.64 18.96
C ALA A 375 20.44 -20.94 19.94
N PRO A 376 20.79 -19.77 20.49
CA PRO A 376 19.93 -19.12 21.46
C PRO A 376 18.59 -18.78 20.81
N ALA A 377 17.48 -19.14 21.47
CA ALA A 377 16.11 -18.99 20.97
C ALA A 377 15.73 -17.53 20.62
N SER A 378 16.52 -16.55 21.06
CA SER A 378 16.33 -15.11 20.89
C SER A 378 17.52 -14.40 20.23
N PHE A 379 18.31 -15.10 19.40
CA PHE A 379 19.50 -14.49 18.78
C PHE A 379 19.13 -13.30 17.87
N PHE A 380 19.37 -12.10 18.39
CA PHE A 380 19.27 -10.82 17.69
C PHE A 380 20.54 -10.03 17.95
N GLN A 381 21.23 -9.67 16.88
CA GLN A 381 22.44 -8.88 16.97
C GLN A 381 22.14 -7.46 16.48
N VAL A 382 22.30 -6.49 17.38
CA VAL A 382 21.96 -5.08 17.13
C VAL A 382 22.84 -4.48 16.05
N SER A 383 24.12 -4.84 16.01
CA SER A 383 25.09 -4.28 15.07
C SER A 383 26.19 -5.27 14.68
N ASP A 384 26.82 -4.99 13.55
CA ASP A 384 28.00 -5.66 13.04
C ASP A 384 29.01 -4.66 12.46
N ALA A 385 30.02 -5.19 11.76
CA ALA A 385 31.04 -4.38 11.14
C ALA A 385 30.52 -3.48 10.01
N TYR A 386 29.34 -3.77 9.45
CA TYR A 386 28.79 -3.15 8.26
C TYR A 386 27.55 -2.29 8.52
N GLY A 387 26.82 -2.52 9.62
CA GLY A 387 25.59 -1.81 9.93
C GLY A 387 25.02 -2.10 11.32
N ALA A 388 23.90 -1.45 11.60
CA ALA A 388 23.15 -1.61 12.85
C ALA A 388 21.64 -1.43 12.65
N TRP A 389 20.87 -2.24 13.37
CA TRP A 389 19.45 -2.02 13.57
C TRP A 389 19.23 -0.73 14.36
N GLN A 390 18.27 0.09 13.93
CA GLN A 390 17.91 1.34 14.59
C GLN A 390 16.79 1.09 15.60
N PRO A 391 16.94 1.52 16.86
CA PRO A 391 15.87 1.43 17.83
C PRO A 391 14.73 2.37 17.45
N TRP A 392 13.48 1.99 17.73
CA TRP A 392 12.36 2.91 17.54
C TRP A 392 12.39 3.98 18.63
N PRO A 393 12.44 5.28 18.28
CA PRO A 393 12.54 6.36 19.26
C PRO A 393 11.33 6.46 20.20
N GLY A 394 10.18 5.89 19.82
CA GLY A 394 8.95 5.95 20.61
C GLY A 394 8.91 5.07 21.86
N TRP A 395 9.84 4.11 22.01
CA TRP A 395 9.83 3.20 23.16
C TRP A 395 10.31 3.82 24.49
N ALA A 396 10.86 5.04 24.50
CA ALA A 396 11.30 5.74 25.72
C ALA A 396 12.16 4.90 26.69
N GLY A 397 12.95 3.95 26.18
CA GLY A 397 13.85 3.09 26.96
C GLY A 397 13.42 1.61 27.10
N GLY A 398 12.21 1.22 26.65
CA GLY A 398 11.78 -0.18 26.66
C GLY A 398 10.56 -0.45 25.78
N ALA A 399 10.58 -1.56 25.05
CA ALA A 399 9.42 -1.98 24.27
C ALA A 399 8.29 -2.52 25.15
N ASN A 400 7.07 -2.55 24.61
CA ASN A 400 5.94 -3.18 25.28
C ASN A 400 6.24 -4.67 25.54
N ALA A 401 5.88 -5.16 26.73
CA ALA A 401 6.07 -6.55 27.13
C ALA A 401 5.33 -7.55 26.21
N SER A 402 4.21 -7.18 25.60
CA SER A 402 3.53 -8.05 24.64
C SER A 402 4.36 -8.26 23.36
N VAL A 403 5.08 -7.22 22.93
CA VAL A 403 6.03 -7.31 21.82
C VAL A 403 7.26 -8.12 22.26
N ALA A 404 7.77 -7.84 23.46
CA ALA A 404 8.86 -8.59 24.09
C ALA A 404 8.38 -9.92 24.68
N GLY A 405 8.04 -10.87 23.82
CA GLY A 405 7.48 -12.16 24.19
C GLY A 405 6.72 -12.82 23.06
N GLY A 406 6.34 -12.02 22.05
CA GLY A 406 5.75 -12.51 20.81
C GLY A 406 6.69 -13.42 20.01
N ARG A 407 6.16 -14.02 18.95
CA ARG A 407 6.87 -14.94 18.07
C ARG A 407 7.05 -14.36 16.67
N LEU A 408 8.17 -14.70 16.06
CA LEU A 408 8.41 -14.49 14.64
C LEU A 408 7.90 -15.69 13.85
N GLN A 409 7.73 -15.49 12.55
CA GLN A 409 7.30 -16.54 11.61
C GLN A 409 8.21 -17.77 11.56
N ASP A 410 9.47 -17.63 11.93
CA ASP A 410 10.41 -18.74 12.06
C ASP A 410 10.41 -19.39 13.45
N GLY A 411 9.40 -19.10 14.27
CA GLY A 411 9.13 -19.72 15.57
C GLY A 411 9.95 -19.16 16.73
N ARG A 412 10.83 -18.18 16.49
CA ARG A 412 11.68 -17.58 17.53
C ARG A 412 10.93 -16.55 18.35
N THR A 413 11.28 -16.45 19.64
CA THR A 413 10.72 -15.45 20.54
C THR A 413 11.43 -14.10 20.36
N VAL A 414 10.64 -13.03 20.29
CA VAL A 414 11.12 -11.66 20.29
C VAL A 414 11.65 -11.31 21.69
N GLY A 415 12.96 -11.36 21.86
CA GLY A 415 13.60 -10.93 23.11
C GLY A 415 13.62 -9.40 23.26
N ASN A 416 13.89 -8.92 24.48
CA ASN A 416 13.94 -7.48 24.81
C ASN A 416 14.80 -6.65 23.86
N ALA A 417 15.97 -7.18 23.46
CA ALA A 417 16.87 -6.49 22.55
C ALA A 417 16.27 -6.31 21.15
N MET A 418 15.51 -7.29 20.66
CA MET A 418 14.83 -7.18 19.37
C MET A 418 13.60 -6.26 19.46
N ALA A 419 12.83 -6.38 20.54
CA ALA A 419 11.59 -5.64 20.74
C ALA A 419 11.80 -4.11 20.64
N THR A 420 12.90 -3.59 21.19
CA THR A 420 13.24 -2.15 21.10
C THR A 420 13.59 -1.67 19.69
N HIS A 421 13.86 -2.59 18.76
CA HIS A 421 14.18 -2.32 17.36
C HIS A 421 13.02 -2.65 16.42
N LEU A 422 11.87 -3.08 16.97
CA LEU A 422 10.63 -3.21 16.22
C LEU A 422 9.86 -1.90 16.29
N TRP A 423 9.61 -1.35 15.11
CA TRP A 423 8.88 -0.11 14.87
C TRP A 423 7.43 -0.50 14.57
N PRO A 424 6.46 -0.06 15.38
CA PRO A 424 5.08 -0.44 15.13
C PRO A 424 4.51 0.20 13.87
N ALA A 425 3.88 -0.61 13.03
CA ALA A 425 3.14 -0.17 11.84
C ALA A 425 1.62 -0.06 12.13
N THR A 426 1.23 0.06 13.39
CA THR A 426 -0.16 0.05 13.85
C THR A 426 -0.37 1.12 14.91
N ARG A 427 -1.63 1.56 15.08
CA ARG A 427 -1.96 2.62 16.04
C ARG A 427 -2.04 2.14 17.49
N GLU A 428 -2.15 0.84 17.71
CA GLU A 428 -2.20 0.27 19.05
C GLU A 428 -0.90 0.54 19.82
N PHE A 429 0.24 0.36 19.17
CA PHE A 429 1.56 0.60 19.76
C PHE A 429 2.16 1.96 19.40
N ASN A 430 1.69 2.59 18.32
CA ASN A 430 2.09 3.93 17.91
C ASN A 430 0.86 4.78 17.58
N LEU A 431 0.26 5.41 18.58
CA LEU A 431 -0.99 6.20 18.45
C LEU A 431 -0.93 7.28 17.36
N ASN A 432 0.28 7.78 17.07
CA ASN A 432 0.54 8.80 16.08
C ASN A 432 0.83 8.25 14.67
N PHE A 433 0.97 6.94 14.50
CA PHE A 433 1.18 6.33 13.18
C PHE A 433 0.02 6.65 12.24
N LYS A 434 0.36 7.19 11.06
CA LYS A 434 -0.59 7.60 10.02
C LYS A 434 -0.54 6.70 8.78
N GLY A 435 0.04 5.50 8.90
CA GLY A 435 0.18 4.59 7.75
C GLY A 435 1.29 5.00 6.78
N VAL A 436 2.23 5.86 7.18
CA VAL A 436 3.29 6.38 6.30
C VAL A 436 4.66 6.13 6.93
N ILE A 437 5.57 5.58 6.12
CA ILE A 437 7.01 5.58 6.37
C ILE A 437 7.63 6.46 5.30
N TYR A 438 8.31 7.52 5.72
CA TYR A 438 8.96 8.44 4.79
C TYR A 438 10.46 8.31 4.91
N VAL A 439 11.14 8.18 3.78
CA VAL A 439 12.59 8.08 3.71
C VAL A 439 13.15 9.25 2.92
N ASP A 440 13.99 10.04 3.58
CA ASP A 440 14.79 11.05 2.88
C ASP A 440 16.08 10.42 2.35
N GLY A 441 16.02 9.91 1.12
CA GLY A 441 17.09 9.21 0.44
C GLY A 441 16.62 7.92 -0.26
N SER A 442 17.58 7.10 -0.68
CA SER A 442 17.30 5.77 -1.25
C SER A 442 17.18 4.70 -0.15
N VAL A 443 16.33 3.70 -0.34
CA VAL A 443 16.03 2.65 0.65
C VAL A 443 15.84 1.29 0.01
N ALA A 444 16.27 0.22 0.69
CA ALA A 444 15.89 -1.15 0.37
C ALA A 444 14.69 -1.58 1.23
N ILE A 445 13.74 -2.32 0.66
CA ILE A 445 12.57 -2.87 1.35
C ILE A 445 12.57 -4.39 1.19
N SER A 446 12.26 -5.11 2.26
CA SER A 446 12.22 -6.57 2.30
C SER A 446 11.24 -7.08 3.36
N GLY A 447 11.05 -8.39 3.43
CA GLY A 447 10.25 -9.05 4.47
C GLY A 447 8.75 -9.13 4.14
N GLN A 448 7.94 -9.41 5.15
CA GLN A 448 6.50 -9.62 5.01
C GLN A 448 5.72 -8.47 5.66
N LEU A 449 4.93 -7.76 4.86
CA LEU A 449 4.08 -6.68 5.34
C LEU A 449 2.80 -7.24 5.96
N ARG A 450 2.51 -6.84 7.19
CA ARG A 450 1.18 -6.97 7.80
C ARG A 450 0.58 -5.59 8.03
N GLY A 451 -0.63 -5.38 7.51
CA GLY A 451 -1.35 -4.11 7.55
C GLY A 451 -1.25 -3.30 6.25
N ARG A 452 -1.49 -1.98 6.35
CA ARG A 452 -1.48 -1.05 5.21
C ARG A 452 -0.49 0.06 5.48
N VAL A 453 0.57 0.12 4.68
CA VAL A 453 1.64 1.11 4.82
C VAL A 453 1.95 1.73 3.47
N THR A 454 2.09 3.05 3.45
CA THR A 454 2.68 3.80 2.35
C THR A 454 4.14 4.02 2.66
N VAL A 455 5.04 3.52 1.82
CA VAL A 455 6.46 3.87 1.87
C VAL A 455 6.75 4.89 0.78
N ALA A 456 7.23 6.06 1.18
CA ALA A 456 7.62 7.14 0.27
C ALA A 456 9.11 7.42 0.45
N ALA A 457 9.82 7.64 -0.66
CA ALA A 457 11.24 7.96 -0.64
C ALA A 457 11.54 9.13 -1.58
N THR A 458 12.47 10.01 -1.21
CA THR A 458 12.99 11.05 -2.12
C THR A 458 13.97 10.48 -3.15
N GLY A 459 14.58 9.32 -2.85
CA GLY A 459 15.45 8.56 -3.74
C GLY A 459 14.79 7.28 -4.28
N ASN A 460 15.62 6.28 -4.58
CA ASN A 460 15.13 5.01 -5.11
C ASN A 460 14.60 4.10 -4.01
N ILE A 461 13.51 3.38 -4.31
CA ILE A 461 13.06 2.24 -3.50
C ILE A 461 13.50 0.96 -4.22
N MET A 462 14.37 0.19 -3.58
CA MET A 462 14.80 -1.13 -4.05
C MET A 462 13.99 -2.20 -3.32
N LEU A 463 13.33 -3.09 -4.05
CA LEU A 463 12.80 -4.33 -3.47
C LEU A 463 13.94 -5.33 -3.39
N ALA A 464 14.26 -5.76 -2.18
CA ALA A 464 15.38 -6.65 -1.90
C ALA A 464 14.85 -7.96 -1.32
N ASP A 465 15.40 -9.06 -1.81
CA ASP A 465 15.09 -10.41 -1.35
C ASP A 465 16.38 -11.22 -1.30
N ASP A 466 16.35 -12.33 -0.55
CA ASP A 466 17.45 -13.28 -0.50
C ASP A 466 17.65 -13.94 -1.87
N LEU A 467 18.90 -14.19 -2.25
CA LEU A 467 19.25 -14.80 -3.53
C LEU A 467 19.69 -16.25 -3.33
N THR A 468 19.22 -17.15 -4.19
CA THR A 468 19.65 -18.56 -4.27
C THR A 468 20.56 -18.80 -5.47
#